data_AF-A0A965PTK9-F1
#
_entry.id   AF-A0A965PTK9-F1
#
_cell.length_a   1.000
_cell.length_b   1.000
_cell.length_c   1.000
_cell.angle_alpha   90.00
_cell.angle_beta   90.00
_cell.angle_gamma   90.00
#
_symmetry.space_group_name_H-M   'P 1'
#
loop_
_entity.id
_entity.type
_entity.pdbx_description
1 polymer ?
#
loop_
_entity_poly.entity_id
_entity_poly.type
_entity_poly.pdbx_seq_one_letter_code
_entity_poly.pdbx_strand_id
1 'polypeptide(L)'
;MATTNVQLYVLVAEELQLISGNEALSADDSDKISRRASRTRSWLIEEGLCYWLDDDIPDAAALPLAQIVAGQCAEMYGRGLGSSAPYPNAAAGYALLERHVSQRSAREPVKTEYY
;
A
#
# COMPACT_ATOMS: atom_id res chain seq x y z
N MET A 1 11.21 -5.71 -11.00
CA MET A 1 11.08 -4.33 -11.51
C MET A 1 10.64 -3.48 -10.32
N ALA A 2 10.40 -2.18 -10.48
CA ALA A 2 9.83 -1.35 -9.42
C ALA A 2 8.52 -0.78 -9.92
N THR A 3 7.53 -0.72 -9.03
CA THR A 3 6.20 -0.18 -9.28
C THR A 3 6.20 1.32 -9.00
N THR A 4 5.62 2.12 -9.89
CA THR A 4 5.49 3.58 -9.71
C THR A 4 4.24 3.94 -8.93
N ASN A 5 4.14 5.18 -8.43
CA ASN A 5 2.93 5.65 -7.76
C ASN A 5 1.67 5.55 -8.62
N VAL A 6 1.80 5.87 -9.91
CA VAL A 6 0.66 5.80 -10.84
C VAL A 6 0.13 4.37 -10.94
N GLN A 7 1.03 3.39 -11.03
CA GLN A 7 0.66 1.97 -11.04
C GLN A 7 0.07 1.53 -9.70
N LEU A 8 0.58 2.04 -8.58
CA LEU A 8 0.00 1.81 -7.26
C LEU A 8 -1.44 2.32 -7.18
N TYR A 9 -1.74 3.50 -7.71
CA TYR A 9 -3.10 4.06 -7.64
C TYR A 9 -4.10 3.25 -8.47
N VAL A 10 -3.66 2.71 -9.61
CA VAL A 10 -4.46 1.75 -10.40
C VAL A 10 -4.74 0.50 -9.58
N LEU A 11 -3.73 -0.09 -8.94
CA LEU A 11 -3.92 -1.27 -8.07
C LEU A 11 -4.89 -0.99 -6.90
N VAL A 12 -4.81 0.19 -6.28
CA VAL A 12 -5.74 0.61 -5.22
C VAL A 12 -7.17 0.69 -5.75
N ALA A 13 -7.35 1.26 -6.95
CA ALA A 13 -8.66 1.38 -7.57
C ALA A 13 -9.24 0.00 -7.96
N GLU A 14 -8.41 -0.93 -8.40
CA GLU A 14 -8.79 -2.34 -8.65
C GLU A 14 -9.24 -3.04 -7.36
N GLU A 15 -8.49 -2.91 -6.26
CA GLU A 15 -8.86 -3.47 -4.94
C GLU A 15 -10.19 -2.91 -4.43
N LEU A 16 -10.42 -1.62 -4.67
CA LEU A 16 -11.68 -0.96 -4.33
C LEU A 16 -12.81 -1.26 -5.31
N GLN A 17 -12.55 -1.98 -6.41
CA GLN A 17 -13.49 -2.28 -7.49
C GLN A 17 -14.07 -1.02 -8.15
N LEU A 18 -13.28 0.05 -8.23
CA LEU A 18 -13.65 1.29 -8.93
C LEU A 18 -13.42 1.17 -10.43
N ILE A 19 -12.44 0.34 -10.81
CA ILE A 19 -12.08 0.06 -12.20
C ILE A 19 -11.89 -1.45 -12.35
N SER A 20 -12.03 -1.95 -13.58
CA SER A 20 -11.83 -3.34 -13.93
C SER A 20 -10.98 -3.49 -15.20
N GLY A 21 -9.98 -4.37 -15.15
CA GLY A 21 -9.13 -4.68 -16.30
C GLY A 21 -8.35 -3.44 -16.79
N ASN A 22 -8.56 -3.05 -18.04
CA ASN A 22 -7.85 -1.93 -18.68
C ASN A 22 -8.60 -0.58 -18.57
N GLU A 23 -9.58 -0.46 -17.68
CA GLU A 23 -10.28 0.80 -17.46
C GLU A 23 -9.33 1.86 -16.87
N ALA A 24 -9.38 3.06 -17.44
CA ALA A 24 -8.57 4.17 -16.98
C ALA A 24 -9.15 4.73 -15.67
N LEU A 25 -8.28 4.94 -14.68
CA LEU A 25 -8.64 5.63 -13.44
C LEU A 25 -8.98 7.09 -13.74
N SER A 26 -10.11 7.57 -13.18
CA SER A 26 -10.51 8.97 -13.31
C SER A 26 -9.49 9.89 -12.63
N ALA A 27 -9.33 11.12 -13.16
CA ALA A 27 -8.41 12.10 -12.56
C ALA A 27 -8.79 12.46 -11.11
N ASP A 28 -10.09 12.55 -10.84
CA ASP A 28 -10.62 12.86 -9.50
C ASP A 28 -10.33 11.72 -8.50
N ASP A 29 -10.51 10.46 -8.92
CA ASP A 29 -10.20 9.31 -8.06
C ASP A 29 -8.71 9.14 -7.86
N SER A 30 -7.91 9.37 -8.92
CA SER A 30 -6.46 9.38 -8.82
C SER A 30 -5.96 10.43 -7.81
N ASP A 31 -6.54 11.64 -7.79
CA ASP A 31 -6.14 12.69 -6.84
C ASP A 31 -6.59 12.37 -5.39
N LYS A 32 -7.78 11.78 -5.23
CA LYS A 32 -8.25 11.32 -3.91
C LYS A 32 -7.35 10.22 -3.34
N ILE A 33 -7.00 9.24 -4.19
CA ILE A 33 -6.14 8.11 -3.82
C ILE A 33 -4.73 8.61 -3.53
N SER A 34 -4.17 9.51 -4.34
CA SER A 34 -2.80 10.01 -4.17
C SER A 34 -2.61 10.72 -2.81
N ARG A 35 -3.57 11.56 -2.40
CA ARG A 35 -3.54 12.24 -1.10
C ARG A 35 -3.57 11.26 0.07
N ARG A 36 -4.36 10.19 -0.04
CA ARG A 36 -4.44 9.14 0.99
C ARG A 36 -3.18 8.29 1.00
N ALA A 37 -2.69 7.89 -0.17
CA ALA A 37 -1.46 7.14 -0.34
C ALA A 37 -0.26 7.87 0.28
N SER A 38 -0.13 9.18 0.03
CA SER A 38 0.93 10.00 0.62
C SER A 38 0.87 9.98 2.16
N ARG A 39 -0.32 10.17 2.75
CA ARG A 39 -0.48 10.13 4.21
C ARG A 39 -0.21 8.74 4.80
N THR A 40 -0.72 7.69 4.17
CA THR A 40 -0.47 6.30 4.57
C THR A 40 1.01 5.98 4.51
N ARG A 41 1.69 6.46 3.47
CA ARG A 41 3.13 6.28 3.30
C ARG A 41 3.93 7.00 4.38
N SER A 42 3.60 8.24 4.71
CA SER A 42 4.23 8.95 5.84
C SER A 42 4.12 8.18 7.14
N TRP A 43 2.93 7.63 7.44
CA TRP A 43 2.74 6.76 8.61
C TRP A 43 3.60 5.48 8.52
N LEU A 44 3.62 4.79 7.37
CA LEU A 44 4.44 3.58 7.20
C LEU A 44 5.95 3.85 7.26
N ILE A 45 6.41 5.06 6.91
CA ILE A 45 7.80 5.49 7.10
C ILE A 45 8.11 5.62 8.59
N GLU A 46 7.20 6.22 9.38
CA GLU A 46 7.35 6.33 10.83
C GLU A 46 7.39 4.96 11.53
N GLU A 47 6.58 4.01 11.07
CA GLU A 47 6.60 2.61 11.53
C GLU A 47 7.81 1.80 11.02
N GLY A 48 8.67 2.38 10.17
CA GLY A 48 9.83 1.70 9.58
C GLY A 48 9.48 0.65 8.51
N LEU A 49 8.24 0.65 8.03
CA LEU A 49 7.73 -0.31 7.04
C LEU A 49 7.93 0.13 5.59
N CYS A 50 8.15 1.43 5.36
CA CYS A 50 8.43 1.99 4.03
C CYS A 50 9.83 2.61 3.99
N TYR A 51 10.76 1.95 3.29
CA TYR A 51 12.18 2.37 3.19
C TYR A 51 12.58 2.86 1.79
N TRP A 52 11.70 2.73 0.79
CA TRP A 52 11.96 3.06 -0.60
C TRP A 52 11.59 4.52 -0.93
N LEU A 53 11.75 4.93 -2.19
CA LEU A 53 11.31 6.23 -2.71
C LEU A 53 9.91 6.12 -3.35
N ASP A 54 9.25 7.25 -3.56
CA ASP A 54 7.86 7.33 -4.02
C ASP A 54 7.58 6.55 -5.33
N ASP A 55 8.51 6.56 -6.30
CA ASP A 55 8.37 5.86 -7.58
C ASP A 55 9.26 4.62 -7.71
N ASP A 56 9.75 4.09 -6.59
CA ASP A 56 10.63 2.93 -6.55
C ASP A 56 10.07 1.85 -5.60
N ILE A 57 8.78 1.56 -5.73
CA ILE A 57 8.10 0.60 -4.85
C ILE A 57 8.53 -0.81 -5.24
N PRO A 58 9.08 -1.63 -4.32
CA PRO A 58 9.40 -3.01 -4.61
C PRO A 58 8.14 -3.78 -5.03
N ASP A 59 8.20 -4.59 -6.09
CA ASP A 59 7.05 -5.36 -6.58
C ASP A 59 6.41 -6.23 -5.47
N ALA A 60 7.23 -6.75 -4.55
CA ALA A 60 6.78 -7.53 -3.41
C ALA A 60 6.00 -6.72 -2.35
N ALA A 61 6.19 -5.40 -2.31
CA ALA A 61 5.52 -4.47 -1.41
C ALA A 61 4.35 -3.73 -2.08
N ALA A 62 4.26 -3.73 -3.42
CA ALA A 62 3.24 -3.02 -4.18
C ALA A 62 1.81 -3.45 -3.83
N LEU A 63 1.52 -4.76 -3.87
CA LEU A 63 0.19 -5.29 -3.52
C LEU A 63 -0.14 -5.06 -2.03
N PRO A 64 0.72 -5.39 -1.06
CA PRO A 64 0.48 -5.07 0.35
C PRO A 64 0.21 -3.58 0.59
N LEU A 65 0.98 -2.70 -0.03
CA LEU A 65 0.79 -1.25 0.08
C LEU A 65 -0.54 -0.81 -0.53
N ALA A 66 -0.90 -1.32 -1.71
CA ALA A 66 -2.19 -1.05 -2.34
C ALA A 66 -3.35 -1.45 -1.43
N GLN A 67 -3.25 -2.61 -0.76
CA GLN A 67 -4.29 -3.08 0.15
C GLN A 67 -4.46 -2.19 1.39
N ILE A 68 -3.37 -1.67 1.95
CA ILE A 68 -3.43 -0.75 3.10
C ILE A 68 -4.06 0.58 2.67
N VAL A 69 -3.61 1.13 1.53
CA VAL A 69 -4.14 2.40 1.00
C VAL A 69 -5.62 2.26 0.62
N ALA A 70 -6.02 1.14 0.02
CA ALA A 70 -7.43 0.82 -0.25
C ALA A 70 -8.25 0.81 1.04
N GLY A 71 -7.75 0.22 2.12
CA GLY A 71 -8.39 0.29 3.44
C GLY A 71 -8.61 1.72 3.95
N GLN A 72 -7.63 2.61 3.76
CA GLN A 72 -7.74 4.03 4.16
C GLN A 72 -8.70 4.82 3.26
N CYS A 73 -8.89 4.38 2.02
CA CYS A 73 -9.85 4.98 1.09
C CYS A 73 -11.25 4.36 1.21
N ALA A 74 -11.40 3.19 1.84
CA ALA A 74 -12.61 2.39 1.82
C ALA A 74 -13.84 3.16 2.32
N GLU A 75 -13.73 3.97 3.38
CA GLU A 75 -14.84 4.79 3.86
C GLU A 75 -15.34 5.79 2.82
N MET A 76 -14.43 6.43 2.07
CA MET A 76 -14.78 7.44 1.06
C MET A 76 -15.58 6.84 -0.10
N TYR A 77 -15.35 5.57 -0.39
CA TYR A 77 -16.03 4.83 -1.46
C TYR A 77 -17.16 3.94 -0.94
N GLY A 78 -17.62 4.16 0.30
CA GLY A 78 -18.75 3.43 0.87
C GLY A 78 -18.45 1.96 1.16
N ARG A 79 -17.19 1.57 1.29
CA ARG A 79 -16.70 0.22 1.64
C ARG A 79 -16.04 0.16 3.03
N GLY A 80 -16.35 1.14 3.90
CA GLY A 80 -15.91 1.15 5.29
C GLY A 80 -16.49 0.00 6.11
N LEU A 81 -16.06 -0.13 7.38
CA LEU A 81 -16.45 -1.24 8.27
C LEU A 81 -17.96 -1.37 8.50
N GLY A 82 -18.71 -0.26 8.41
CA GLY A 82 -20.17 -0.24 8.53
C GLY A 82 -20.94 -0.43 7.21
N SER A 83 -20.24 -0.68 6.10
CA SER A 83 -20.86 -0.89 4.79
C SER A 83 -21.47 -2.28 4.65
N SER A 84 -22.40 -2.43 3.70
CA SER A 84 -22.88 -3.73 3.24
C SER A 84 -21.81 -4.58 2.55
N ALA A 85 -20.72 -3.96 2.07
CA ALA A 85 -19.60 -4.62 1.40
C ALA A 85 -18.25 -4.04 1.88
N PRO A 86 -17.85 -4.28 3.14
CA PRO A 86 -16.63 -3.73 3.71
C PRO A 86 -15.40 -4.29 2.99
N TYR A 87 -14.36 -3.47 2.86
CA TYR A 87 -13.09 -3.90 2.31
C TYR A 87 -12.28 -4.72 3.35
N PRO A 88 -12.02 -6.03 3.12
CA PRO A 88 -11.50 -6.91 4.17
C PRO A 88 -9.96 -6.98 4.23
N ASN A 89 -9.27 -6.62 3.16
CA ASN A 89 -7.85 -6.98 2.97
C ASN A 89 -6.86 -6.01 3.61
N ALA A 90 -7.32 -4.91 4.21
CA ALA A 90 -6.44 -3.88 4.77
C ALA A 90 -5.48 -4.43 5.84
N ALA A 91 -5.97 -5.24 6.77
CA ALA A 91 -5.17 -5.86 7.82
C ALA A 91 -4.20 -6.93 7.26
N ALA A 92 -4.64 -7.68 6.25
CA ALA A 92 -3.80 -8.67 5.58
C ALA A 92 -2.63 -8.00 4.85
N GLY A 93 -2.89 -6.87 4.15
CA GLY A 93 -1.86 -6.07 3.51
C GLY A 93 -0.80 -5.58 4.49
N TYR A 94 -1.22 -5.10 5.67
CA TYR A 94 -0.30 -4.68 6.73
C TYR A 94 0.61 -5.84 7.21
N ALA A 95 0.04 -7.00 7.53
CA ALA A 95 0.80 -8.16 7.97
C ALA A 95 1.79 -8.68 6.90
N LEU A 96 1.41 -8.61 5.62
CA LEU A 96 2.30 -8.97 4.51
C LEU A 96 3.47 -7.99 4.36
N LEU A 97 3.21 -6.70 4.57
CA LEU A 97 4.24 -5.66 4.52
C LEU A 97 5.24 -5.82 5.68
N GLU A 98 4.76 -6.04 6.90
CA GLU A 98 5.60 -6.34 8.06
C GLU A 98 6.48 -7.57 7.82
N ARG A 99 5.90 -8.64 7.28
CA ARG A 99 6.66 -9.85 6.93
C ARG A 99 7.74 -9.58 5.89
N HIS A 100 7.44 -8.78 4.86
CA HIS A 100 8.42 -8.40 3.84
C HIS A 100 9.62 -7.65 4.47
N VAL A 101 9.35 -6.66 5.32
CA VAL A 101 10.39 -5.88 5.99
C VAL A 101 11.20 -6.73 6.97
N SER A 102 10.52 -7.60 7.73
CA SER A 102 11.18 -8.55 8.64
C SER A 102 12.14 -9.50 7.89
N GLN A 103 11.72 -10.05 6.75
CA GLN A 103 12.57 -10.93 5.94
C GLN A 103 13.79 -10.21 5.36
N ARG A 104 13.65 -8.91 5.06
CA ARG A 104 14.77 -8.06 4.64
C ARG A 104 15.75 -7.83 5.79
N SER A 105 15.25 -7.45 6.96
CA SER A 105 16.07 -7.23 8.17
C SER A 105 16.82 -8.51 8.58
N ALA A 106 16.17 -9.67 8.53
CA ALA A 106 16.78 -10.97 8.84
C ALA A 106 17.90 -11.40 7.86
N ARG A 107 17.97 -10.79 6.67
CA ARG A 107 19.03 -11.04 5.68
C ARG A 107 20.24 -10.12 5.86
N GLU A 108 20.16 -9.10 6.70
CA GLU A 108 21.32 -8.30 7.07
C GLU A 108 22.14 -9.08 8.12
N PRO A 109 23.42 -9.40 7.87
CA PRO A 109 24.25 -10.03 8.88
C PRO A 109 24.37 -9.08 10.08
N VAL A 110 24.01 -9.56 11.27
CA VAL A 110 24.17 -8.83 12.53
C VAL A 110 25.63 -8.39 12.62
N LYS A 111 25.88 -7.07 12.54
CA LYS A 111 27.20 -6.51 12.83
C LYS A 111 27.51 -6.83 14.29
N THR A 112 28.33 -7.85 14.49
CA THR A 112 28.84 -8.23 15.80
C THR A 112 29.92 -7.22 16.16
N GLU A 113 29.50 -6.06 16.66
CA GLU A 113 30.42 -5.21 17.43
C GLU A 113 30.66 -5.93 18.76
N TYR A 114 31.70 -6.77 18.77
CA TYR A 114 32.29 -7.29 20.00
C TYR A 114 32.94 -6.11 20.73
N TYR A 115 32.40 -5.76 21.89
CA TYR A 115 33.04 -4.93 22.92
C TYR A 115 33.94 -5.79 23.81
#